data_AF-A0A0Q7J363-F1
#
_entry.id   AF-A0A0Q7J363-F1
#
_cell.length_a   1.000
_cell.length_b   1.000
_cell.length_c   1.000
_cell.angle_alpha   90.00
_cell.angle_beta   90.00
_cell.angle_gamma   90.00
#
_symmetry.space_group_name_H-M   'P 1'
#
loop_
_entity.id
_entity.type
_entity.pdbx_description
1 polymer ?
#
loop_
_entity_poly.entity_id
_entity_poly.type
_entity_poly.pdbx_seq_one_letter_code
_entity_poly.pdbx_strand_id
1 'polypeptide(L)'
;MDKSTLHQQLTDLGLDRIEYTEKSVYKFDIYHDATSAAYPLTLTTYTSEHGNTTVHFHEADFQENEFVPLQVRRTALDKLIELERICNGSAGKTLAEANNGSMAQDMGEMKKLGNEMKYMKTNSELLEKNMIPDPIQ
;
A
#
# COMPACT_ATOMS: atom_id res chain seq x y z
N MET A 1 -35.78 -3.20 22.11
CA MET A 1 -35.62 -4.43 21.32
C MET A 1 -34.44 -5.19 21.89
N ASP A 2 -34.59 -6.46 22.20
CA ASP A 2 -33.46 -7.26 22.67
C ASP A 2 -32.55 -7.63 21.48
N LYS A 3 -31.24 -7.63 21.71
CA LYS A 3 -30.20 -7.84 20.69
C LYS A 3 -30.38 -9.23 20.04
N SER A 4 -30.76 -10.21 20.84
CA SER A 4 -31.06 -11.58 20.40
C SER A 4 -32.20 -11.62 19.37
N THR A 5 -33.27 -10.86 19.61
CA THR A 5 -34.47 -10.84 18.78
C THR A 5 -34.23 -10.16 17.45
N LEU A 6 -33.40 -9.10 17.44
CA LEU A 6 -33.02 -8.41 16.21
C LEU A 6 -32.15 -9.31 15.32
N HIS A 7 -31.18 -10.01 15.89
CA HIS A 7 -30.37 -10.97 15.12
C HIS A 7 -31.23 -12.09 14.52
N GLN A 8 -32.17 -12.64 15.30
CA GLN A 8 -33.09 -13.67 14.82
C GLN A 8 -33.93 -13.18 13.63
N GLN A 9 -34.53 -11.99 13.74
CA GLN A 9 -35.32 -11.41 12.65
C GLN A 9 -34.53 -11.20 11.37
N LEU A 10 -33.27 -10.75 11.47
CA LEU A 10 -32.40 -10.59 10.30
C LEU A 10 -32.08 -11.96 9.66
N THR A 11 -31.84 -12.99 10.45
CA THR A 11 -31.64 -14.35 9.95
C THR A 11 -32.92 -14.91 9.30
N ASP A 12 -34.08 -14.67 9.89
CA ASP A 12 -35.38 -15.10 9.33
C ASP A 12 -35.69 -14.45 7.97
N LEU A 13 -35.13 -13.25 7.72
CA LEU A 13 -35.18 -12.55 6.43
C LEU A 13 -34.16 -13.09 5.40
N GLY A 14 -33.35 -14.08 5.79
CA GLY A 14 -32.34 -14.71 4.93
C GLY A 14 -31.00 -13.99 4.89
N LEU A 15 -30.70 -13.11 5.86
CA LEU A 15 -29.38 -12.49 5.96
C LEU A 15 -28.41 -13.41 6.72
N ASP A 16 -27.21 -13.57 6.16
CA ASP A 16 -26.13 -14.26 6.82
C ASP A 16 -25.47 -13.36 7.87
N ARG A 17 -25.32 -13.91 9.08
CA ARG A 17 -24.59 -13.23 10.15
C ARG A 17 -23.10 -13.50 10.00
N ILE A 18 -22.32 -12.43 9.85
CA ILE A 18 -20.85 -12.48 9.86
C ILE A 18 -20.38 -12.05 11.25
N GLU A 19 -19.68 -12.94 11.94
CA GLU A 19 -19.02 -12.62 13.21
C GLU A 19 -17.56 -12.24 12.96
N TYR A 20 -17.15 -11.14 13.60
CA TYR A 20 -15.79 -10.63 13.55
C TYR A 20 -15.11 -10.88 14.90
N THR A 21 -13.94 -11.49 14.87
CA THR A 21 -13.12 -11.80 16.05
C THR A 21 -12.24 -10.63 16.46
N GLU A 22 -11.84 -9.81 15.49
CA GLU A 22 -10.98 -8.67 15.71
C GLU A 22 -11.44 -7.45 14.90
N LYS A 23 -11.44 -6.29 15.56
CA LYS A 23 -11.53 -4.98 14.92
C LYS A 23 -10.21 -4.25 15.16
N SER A 24 -9.54 -3.88 14.09
CA SER A 24 -8.29 -3.14 14.12
C SER A 24 -8.43 -1.81 13.38
N VAL A 25 -7.83 -0.74 13.91
CA VAL A 25 -7.87 0.60 13.33
C VAL A 25 -6.44 1.06 13.07
N TYR A 26 -6.15 1.33 11.81
CA TYR A 26 -4.87 1.86 11.34
C TYR A 26 -4.99 3.35 11.13
N LYS A 27 -3.89 4.07 11.34
CA LYS A 27 -3.83 5.51 11.13
C LYS A 27 -2.57 5.85 10.35
N PHE A 28 -2.70 6.74 9.38
CA PHE A 28 -1.57 7.32 8.69
C PHE A 28 -1.78 8.81 8.43
N ASP A 29 -0.71 9.58 8.51
CA ASP A 29 -0.78 11.02 8.36
C ASP A 29 -0.56 11.42 6.90
N ILE A 30 -1.47 12.27 6.39
CA ILE A 30 -1.33 12.92 5.09
C ILE A 30 -0.93 14.37 5.33
N TYR A 31 0.19 14.78 4.77
CA TYR A 31 0.69 16.13 4.95
C TYR A 31 0.23 17.03 3.81
N HIS A 32 -0.18 18.25 4.15
CA HIS A 32 -0.43 19.28 3.15
C HIS A 32 0.89 19.94 2.74
N ASP A 33 1.22 19.90 1.44
CA ASP A 33 2.54 20.30 0.94
C ASP A 33 2.93 21.75 1.31
N ALA A 34 1.97 22.69 1.25
CA ALA A 34 2.25 24.10 1.52
C ALA A 34 2.37 24.47 3.02
N THR A 35 1.67 23.77 3.91
CA THR A 35 1.56 24.14 5.33
C THR A 35 2.23 23.13 6.27
N SER A 36 2.64 21.98 5.73
CA SER A 36 3.12 20.81 6.48
C SER A 36 2.14 20.34 7.56
N ALA A 37 0.87 20.75 7.49
CA ALA A 37 -0.16 20.31 8.42
C ALA A 37 -0.48 18.83 8.17
N ALA A 38 -0.56 18.05 9.25
CA ALA A 38 -0.90 16.64 9.21
C ALA A 38 -2.43 16.45 9.29
N TYR A 39 -2.94 15.59 8.42
CA TYR A 39 -4.33 15.17 8.35
C TYR A 39 -4.35 13.65 8.54
N PRO A 40 -4.55 13.17 9.77
CA PRO A 40 -4.58 11.74 10.05
C PRO A 40 -5.80 11.10 9.42
N LEU A 41 -5.60 10.09 8.58
CA LEU A 41 -6.66 9.26 8.02
C LEU A 41 -6.69 7.92 8.77
N THR A 42 -7.88 7.50 9.19
CA THR A 42 -8.11 6.20 9.83
C THR A 42 -8.67 5.18 8.87
N LEU A 43 -8.27 3.92 9.03
CA LEU A 43 -8.75 2.77 8.27
C LEU A 43 -9.13 1.63 9.22
N THR A 44 -10.34 1.11 9.07
CA THR A 44 -10.81 -0.03 9.87
C THR A 44 -10.63 -1.33 9.11
N THR A 45 -10.15 -2.35 9.80
CA THR A 45 -10.16 -3.73 9.32
C THR A 45 -10.96 -4.61 10.27
N TYR A 46 -11.69 -5.57 9.73
CA TYR A 46 -12.34 -6.61 10.51
C TYR A 46 -11.82 -7.97 10.09
N THR A 47 -11.50 -8.80 11.08
CA THR A 47 -11.08 -10.18 10.88
C THR A 47 -12.24 -11.09 11.26
N SER A 48 -12.64 -11.95 10.33
CA SER A 48 -13.68 -12.96 10.56
C SER A 48 -13.13 -14.16 11.32
N GLU A 49 -14.02 -14.99 11.88
CA GLU A 49 -13.65 -16.26 12.52
C GLU A 49 -12.83 -17.20 11.62
N HIS A 50 -13.03 -17.11 10.30
CA HIS A 50 -12.29 -17.89 9.32
C HIS A 50 -10.86 -17.35 9.07
N GLY A 51 -10.42 -16.34 9.80
CA GLY A 51 -9.09 -15.72 9.69
C GLY A 51 -8.95 -14.74 8.51
N ASN A 52 -10.01 -14.55 7.72
CA ASN A 52 -10.00 -13.59 6.62
C ASN A 52 -10.15 -12.18 7.18
N THR A 53 -9.21 -11.31 6.84
CA THR A 53 -9.22 -9.89 7.21
C THR A 53 -9.64 -9.04 6.01
N THR A 54 -10.68 -8.24 6.18
CA THR A 54 -11.17 -7.30 5.17
C THR A 54 -10.91 -5.87 5.60
N VAL A 55 -10.45 -5.04 4.65
CA VAL A 55 -10.27 -3.60 4.86
C VAL A 55 -11.55 -2.87 4.46
N HIS A 56 -12.09 -2.04 5.35
CA HIS A 56 -13.33 -1.32 5.12
C HIS A 56 -13.05 0.11 4.66
N PHE A 57 -12.68 0.26 3.39
CA PHE A 57 -12.32 1.55 2.79
C PHE A 57 -13.45 2.59 2.86
N HIS A 58 -14.71 2.17 2.93
CA HIS A 58 -15.85 3.07 3.08
C HIS A 58 -15.98 3.67 4.48
N GLU A 59 -15.31 3.09 5.49
CA GLU A 59 -15.22 3.66 6.85
C GLU A 59 -13.98 4.56 6.99
N ALA A 60 -13.20 4.76 5.93
CA ALA A 60 -12.03 5.62 5.98
C ALA A 60 -12.44 7.08 6.19
N ASP A 61 -11.85 7.71 7.20
CA ASP A 61 -12.20 9.09 7.56
C ASP A 61 -11.01 9.86 8.15
N PHE A 62 -11.07 11.19 8.08
CA PHE A 62 -10.07 12.07 8.67
C PHE A 62 -10.41 12.33 10.13
N GLN A 63 -9.47 12.02 11.03
CA GLN A 63 -9.66 12.24 12.45
C GLN A 63 -9.72 13.75 12.75
N GLU A 64 -10.77 14.18 13.45
CA GLU A 64 -10.88 15.52 14.07
C GLU A 64 -10.76 16.72 13.10
N ASN A 65 -11.02 16.52 11.80
CA ASN A 65 -10.90 17.57 10.79
C ASN A 65 -12.25 17.88 10.13
N GLU A 66 -12.88 18.99 10.55
CA GLU A 66 -14.14 19.49 9.93
C GLU A 66 -13.90 19.98 8.49
N PHE A 67 -12.71 20.52 8.21
CA PHE A 67 -12.31 20.97 6.89
C PHE A 67 -11.00 20.33 6.44
N VAL A 68 -11.09 19.46 5.44
CA VAL A 68 -9.95 18.82 4.80
C VAL A 68 -9.75 19.44 3.41
N PRO A 69 -8.59 20.05 3.11
CA PRO A 69 -8.30 20.63 1.81
C PRO A 69 -8.40 19.61 0.66
N LEU A 70 -8.77 20.08 -0.54
CA LEU A 70 -8.98 19.22 -1.70
C LEU A 70 -7.70 18.43 -2.08
N GLN A 71 -6.53 19.04 -1.94
CA GLN A 71 -5.25 18.36 -2.20
C GLN A 71 -5.05 17.16 -1.27
N VAL A 72 -5.33 17.33 0.03
CA VAL A 72 -5.23 16.25 1.03
C VAL A 72 -6.24 15.14 0.73
N ARG A 73 -7.48 15.49 0.36
CA ARG A 73 -8.50 14.51 -0.05
C ARG A 73 -8.07 13.71 -1.28
N ARG A 74 -7.47 14.38 -2.27
CA ARG A 74 -6.94 13.72 -3.48
C ARG A 74 -5.84 12.74 -3.11
N THR A 75 -4.87 13.16 -2.31
CA THR A 75 -3.79 12.30 -1.81
C THR A 75 -4.33 11.11 -1.01
N ALA A 76 -5.39 11.30 -0.23
CA ALA A 76 -6.06 10.21 0.48
C ALA A 76 -6.67 9.21 -0.50
N LEU A 77 -7.40 9.66 -1.50
CA LEU A 77 -7.98 8.79 -2.53
C LEU A 77 -6.91 7.99 -3.27
N ASP A 78 -5.83 8.65 -3.68
CA ASP A 78 -4.71 7.99 -4.37
C ASP A 78 -4.10 6.87 -3.50
N LYS A 79 -3.92 7.13 -2.19
CA LYS A 79 -3.45 6.12 -1.22
C LYS A 79 -4.45 4.98 -1.00
N LEU A 80 -5.75 5.28 -0.94
CA LEU A 80 -6.79 4.24 -0.78
C LEU A 80 -6.85 3.32 -2.00
N ILE A 81 -6.71 3.87 -3.21
CA ILE A 81 -6.63 3.09 -4.46
C ILE A 81 -5.39 2.19 -4.45
N GLU A 82 -4.24 2.69 -3.99
CA GLU A 82 -3.02 1.90 -3.84
C GLU A 82 -3.24 0.72 -2.86
N LEU A 83 -3.83 0.99 -1.71
CA LEU A 83 -4.14 -0.04 -0.71
C LEU A 83 -5.12 -1.09 -1.23
N GLU A 84 -6.17 -0.67 -1.94
CA GLU A 84 -7.11 -1.60 -2.57
C GLU A 84 -6.40 -2.52 -3.57
N ARG A 85 -5.48 -1.98 -4.38
CA ARG A 85 -4.67 -2.78 -5.31
C ARG A 85 -3.75 -3.75 -4.59
N ILE A 86 -3.16 -3.36 -3.45
CA ILE A 86 -2.34 -4.27 -2.65
C ILE A 86 -3.21 -5.40 -2.10
N CYS A 87 -4.36 -5.08 -1.51
CA CYS A 87 -5.29 -6.07 -0.97
C CYS A 87 -5.79 -7.04 -2.06
N ASN A 88 -6.23 -6.52 -3.20
CA ASN A 88 -6.78 -7.33 -4.30
C ASN A 88 -5.70 -8.05 -5.11
N GLY A 89 -4.53 -7.44 -5.29
CA GLY A 89 -3.37 -8.03 -5.95
C GLY A 89 -2.65 -9.09 -5.11
N SER A 90 -2.91 -9.12 -3.79
CA SER A 90 -2.39 -10.13 -2.86
C SER A 90 -3.27 -11.37 -2.69
N ALA A 91 -4.34 -11.53 -3.48
CA ALA A 91 -5.20 -12.73 -3.50
C ALA A 91 -4.50 -14.06 -3.89
N GLY A 92 -3.16 -14.11 -3.84
CA GLY A 92 -2.38 -15.34 -3.99
C GLY A 92 -1.03 -15.39 -3.26
N LYS A 93 -0.62 -14.39 -2.48
CA LYS A 93 0.72 -14.41 -1.84
C LYS A 93 0.67 -13.89 -0.41
N THR A 94 0.64 -14.84 0.53
CA THR A 94 0.83 -14.63 1.97
C THR A 94 2.02 -13.71 2.25
N LEU A 95 1.90 -12.87 3.28
CA LEU A 95 2.92 -11.94 3.80
C LEU A 95 4.35 -12.53 3.92
N ALA A 96 4.51 -13.85 3.93
CA ALA A 96 5.80 -14.54 3.85
C ALA A 96 6.61 -14.24 2.56
N GLU A 97 5.97 -13.73 1.50
CA GLU A 97 6.65 -13.34 0.25
C GLU A 97 6.88 -11.83 0.10
N ALA A 98 6.46 -11.01 1.07
CA ALA A 98 6.87 -9.60 1.15
C ALA A 98 8.32 -9.51 1.64
N ASN A 99 9.22 -10.10 0.85
CA ASN A 99 10.65 -10.04 1.02
C ASN A 99 11.08 -8.60 0.71
N ASN A 100 11.12 -7.77 1.76
CA ASN A 100 11.88 -6.54 1.80
C ASN A 100 13.36 -6.88 1.51
N GLY A 101 13.72 -6.93 0.22
CA GLY A 101 15.08 -7.09 -0.27
C GLY A 101 15.23 -8.10 -1.40
N SER A 102 15.17 -7.63 -2.66
CA SER A 102 15.96 -8.18 -3.76
C SER A 102 15.97 -7.21 -4.93
N MET A 103 17.07 -6.45 -5.10
CA MET A 103 17.41 -5.91 -6.41
C MET A 103 17.62 -7.09 -7.37
N ALA A 104 16.98 -7.03 -8.54
CA ALA A 104 17.01 -8.01 -9.64
C ALA A 104 16.44 -9.39 -9.29
N GLN A 105 15.31 -9.72 -9.91
CA GLN A 105 14.60 -10.99 -9.69
C GLN A 105 14.79 -12.00 -10.83
N ASP A 106 15.55 -11.66 -11.88
CA ASP A 106 15.79 -12.56 -13.01
C ASP A 106 17.29 -12.76 -13.30
N MET A 107 17.73 -14.02 -13.31
CA MET A 107 19.09 -14.40 -13.71
C MET A 107 19.40 -14.00 -15.16
N GLY A 108 18.37 -13.91 -16.00
CA GLY A 108 18.44 -13.38 -17.37
C GLY A 108 18.78 -11.90 -17.41
N GLU A 109 18.21 -11.09 -16.52
CA GLU A 109 18.53 -9.66 -16.40
C GLU A 109 19.97 -9.45 -15.91
N MET A 110 20.45 -10.26 -14.96
CA MET A 110 21.84 -10.17 -14.47
C MET A 110 22.86 -10.52 -15.57
N LYS A 111 22.56 -11.52 -16.43
CA LYS A 111 23.38 -11.81 -17.61
C LYS A 111 23.35 -10.69 -18.65
N LYS A 112 22.19 -10.07 -18.85
CA LYS A 112 22.04 -8.96 -19.80
C LYS A 112 22.79 -7.72 -19.33
N LEU A 113 22.67 -7.35 -18.05
CA LEU A 113 23.44 -6.29 -17.39
C LEU A 113 24.94 -6.57 -17.44
N GLY A 114 25.38 -7.81 -17.15
CA GLY A 114 26.78 -8.20 -17.26
C GLY A 114 27.34 -8.06 -18.68
N ASN A 115 26.54 -8.39 -19.70
CA ASN A 115 26.91 -8.17 -21.10
C ASN A 115 26.94 -6.68 -21.45
N GLU A 116 25.96 -5.89 -21.04
CA GLU A 116 25.91 -4.44 -21.30
C GLU A 116 27.07 -3.70 -20.62
N MET A 117 27.44 -4.08 -19.39
CA MET A 117 28.62 -3.55 -18.70
C MET A 117 29.94 -3.90 -19.40
N LYS A 118 30.01 -5.02 -20.11
CA LYS A 118 31.22 -5.40 -20.87
C LYS A 118 31.49 -4.48 -22.06
N TYR A 119 30.46 -3.79 -22.58
CA TYR A 119 30.58 -2.85 -23.68
C TYR A 119 30.63 -1.38 -23.22
N MET A 120 30.38 -1.12 -21.92
CA MET A 120 30.55 0.20 -21.33
C MET A 120 32.03 0.45 -21.05
N LYS A 121 32.59 1.46 -21.71
CA LYS A 121 33.98 1.86 -21.49
C LYS A 121 34.13 2.41 -20.09
N THR A 122 35.17 1.99 -19.39
CA THR A 122 35.49 2.53 -18.07
C THR A 122 36.07 3.95 -18.22
N ASN A 123 35.96 4.77 -17.17
CA ASN A 123 36.52 6.13 -17.17
C ASN A 123 38.01 6.17 -17.55
N SER A 124 38.75 5.11 -17.22
CA SER A 124 40.16 4.94 -17.61
C SER A 124 40.37 4.81 -19.12
N GLU A 125 39.46 4.13 -19.84
CA GLU A 125 39.51 3.96 -21.30
C GLU A 125 38.98 5.19 -22.07
N LEU A 126 38.16 6.04 -21.43
CA LEU A 126 37.69 7.31 -21.99
C LEU A 126 38.78 8.37 -21.98
N LEU A 127 39.63 8.39 -20.94
CA LEU A 127 40.79 9.27 -20.81
C LEU A 127 41.86 8.99 -21.90
N GLU A 128 42.13 7.71 -22.22
CA GLU A 128 43.04 7.35 -23.31
C GLU A 128 42.55 7.79 -24.71
N LYS A 129 41.23 8.01 -24.86
CA LYS A 129 40.60 8.44 -26.12
C LYS A 129 40.29 9.94 -26.18
N ASN A 130 40.85 10.75 -25.27
CA ASN A 130 40.58 12.19 -25.14
C ASN A 130 39.08 12.53 -25.03
N MET A 131 38.28 11.66 -24.42
CA MET A 131 36.88 11.93 -24.13
C MET A 131 36.74 12.36 -22.67
N ILE A 132 35.98 13.43 -22.43
CA ILE A 132 35.82 14.03 -21.09
C ILE A 132 34.92 13.10 -20.26
N PRO A 133 35.43 12.53 -19.15
CA PRO A 133 34.63 11.70 -18.26
C PRO A 133 33.61 12.55 -17.49
N ASP A 134 32.48 11.94 -17.14
CA ASP A 134 31.40 12.63 -16.42
C ASP A 134 31.88 13.15 -15.06
N PRO A 135 31.46 14.36 -14.65
CA PRO A 135 31.88 14.95 -13.40
C PRO A 135 31.30 14.18 -12.21
N ILE A 136 32.18 13.90 -11.24
CA ILE A 136 31.83 13.29 -9.97
C ILE A 136 30.96 14.29 -9.19
N GLN A 137 29.74 13.89 -8.83
CA GLN A 137 28.83 14.68 -7.98
C GLN A 137 29.22 14.60 -6.51
#